data_AF-A0A8J7R541-F1
#
_entry.id   AF-A0A8J7R541-F1
#
_cell.length_a   1.000
_cell.length_b   1.000
_cell.length_c   1.000
_cell.angle_alpha   90.00
_cell.angle_beta   90.00
_cell.angle_gamma   90.00
#
_symmetry.space_group_name_H-M   'P 1'
#
loop_
_entity.id
_entity.type
_entity.pdbx_description
1 polymer ?
#
loop_
_entity_poly.entity_id
_entity_poly.type
_entity_poly.pdbx_seq_one_letter_code
_entity_poly.pdbx_strand_id
1 'polypeptide(L)'
;MKKLYYIIFFALLLVMAGCGVKVPEKNVTDMPGVPLITPGYTGLVLPPNIAPMNFEIDMPGDRYVTLVEGDAGSPLVAEGKMVKFDIGEWHKLLDANRGKELRYSVFVGDDNGSWKRYTFSNEVAPDSIDRFFSYRLIEPSFVQYGGLTINQRDLSSFDETVIFNNSFPCEETRGFCINCHVPRNQYSDARSQFHVRQFNGGTVLIDGDKAEKVNLKTDSTLSAGVYPAWHPSLDIIAYSVNETHQRFFTADNQKVEVIDGASGLILYDINRGTVSTIVDDPDVMETFPAWSPDGTTLYYSAARYPEGVTPDKVDMAFDSLRYDILAMRFNPADRSFSAPDTVVAASQRGKSALLPRVSPDGKWLLFCEADHGTFHIWHKDSDLFVMNLATGDITPLSEANSDDTDSYHSWSSNSRWIVFSSRRDDGSYTRPYITYFAPDGKSSKAFVVPQEDTSFYKDLMKSYNVPEFMVQPVKVSRRELVRAVSSEARQAIYE
;
A
#
# COMPACT_ATOMS: atom_id res chain seq x y z
N MET A 1 -15.53 -19.42 62.25
CA MET A 1 -14.91 -19.80 60.95
C MET A 1 -15.41 -18.99 59.75
N LYS A 2 -16.72 -18.75 59.55
CA LYS A 2 -17.23 -17.97 58.39
C LYS A 2 -16.74 -16.50 58.32
N LYS A 3 -16.54 -15.81 59.44
CA LYS A 3 -16.02 -14.42 59.46
C LYS A 3 -14.54 -14.29 59.07
N LEU A 4 -13.74 -15.36 59.21
CA LEU A 4 -12.32 -15.34 58.86
C LEU A 4 -12.12 -15.49 57.33
N TYR A 5 -13.01 -16.24 56.67
CA TYR A 5 -13.01 -16.38 55.20
C TYR A 5 -13.35 -15.07 54.48
N TYR A 6 -14.30 -14.27 54.98
CA TYR A 6 -14.63 -12.98 54.38
C TYR A 6 -13.48 -11.97 54.50
N ILE A 7 -12.71 -11.99 55.59
CA ILE A 7 -11.56 -11.10 55.78
C ILE A 7 -10.39 -11.52 54.89
N ILE A 8 -10.14 -12.83 54.71
CA ILE A 8 -9.11 -13.34 53.79
C ILE A 8 -9.50 -13.09 52.33
N PHE A 9 -10.79 -13.20 51.98
CA PHE A 9 -11.28 -12.92 50.62
C PHE A 9 -11.24 -11.41 50.30
N PHE A 10 -11.54 -10.53 51.25
CA PHE A 10 -11.38 -9.07 51.09
C PHE A 10 -9.90 -8.65 51.06
N ALA A 11 -9.03 -9.30 51.83
CA ALA A 11 -7.59 -9.07 51.79
C ALA A 11 -6.96 -9.56 50.47
N LEU A 12 -7.44 -10.66 49.88
CA LEU A 12 -7.03 -11.09 48.54
C LEU A 12 -7.54 -10.15 47.43
N LEU A 13 -8.74 -9.57 47.59
CA LEU A 13 -9.29 -8.55 46.69
C LEU A 13 -8.56 -7.19 46.78
N LEU A 14 -7.96 -6.87 47.94
CA LEU A 14 -7.13 -5.67 48.14
C LEU A 14 -5.68 -5.82 47.68
N VAL A 15 -5.19 -7.05 47.45
CA VAL A 15 -3.88 -7.30 46.80
C VAL A 15 -3.99 -7.26 45.27
N MET A 16 -5.20 -7.22 44.71
CA MET A 16 -5.46 -7.01 43.27
C MET A 16 -5.73 -5.54 42.92
N ALA A 17 -5.59 -4.61 43.88
CA ALA A 17 -5.64 -3.18 43.64
C ALA A 17 -4.31 -2.68 43.05
N GLY A 18 -4.15 -2.89 41.74
CA GLY A 18 -3.37 -2.04 40.82
C GLY A 18 -1.88 -1.84 41.13
N CYS A 19 -1.04 -2.81 40.76
CA CYS A 19 0.34 -2.50 40.35
C CYS A 19 0.31 -1.74 39.01
N GLY A 20 -0.15 -0.50 39.03
CA GLY A 20 0.00 0.40 37.88
C GLY A 20 1.48 0.78 37.73
N VAL A 21 2.00 0.75 36.51
CA VAL A 21 3.31 1.32 36.18
C VAL A 21 3.31 2.77 36.64
N LYS A 22 4.29 3.15 37.46
CA LYS A 22 4.40 4.52 37.97
C LYS A 22 5.28 5.35 37.08
N VAL A 23 4.76 6.49 36.62
CA VAL A 23 5.55 7.50 35.92
C VAL A 23 6.61 8.06 36.88
N PRO A 24 7.88 8.18 36.48
CA PRO A 24 8.91 8.77 37.31
C PRO A 24 8.64 10.26 37.60
N GLU A 25 8.56 10.64 38.87
CA GLU A 25 8.35 12.03 39.31
C GLU A 25 9.58 12.65 39.99
N LYS A 26 10.54 11.83 40.41
CA LYS A 26 11.74 12.25 41.15
C LYS A 26 13.00 11.87 40.38
N ASN A 27 14.06 12.66 40.57
CA ASN A 27 15.36 12.47 39.90
C ASN A 27 15.25 12.41 38.36
N VAL A 28 14.30 13.17 37.79
CA VAL A 28 14.10 13.27 36.35
C VAL A 28 14.88 14.48 35.82
N THR A 29 15.72 14.25 34.82
CA THR A 29 16.43 15.29 34.07
C THR A 29 15.85 15.34 32.67
N ASP A 30 15.37 16.52 32.28
CA ASP A 30 14.88 16.75 30.92
C ASP A 30 16.03 16.86 29.94
N MET A 31 15.96 16.05 28.89
CA MET A 31 16.99 15.99 27.86
C MET A 31 16.53 16.78 26.63
N PRO A 32 17.44 17.51 25.96
CA PRO A 32 17.13 18.11 24.67
C PRO A 32 16.97 17.04 23.59
N GLY A 33 16.09 17.30 22.62
CA GLY A 33 15.85 16.42 21.47
C GLY A 33 14.78 15.35 21.69
N VAL A 34 14.55 14.56 20.67
CA VAL A 34 13.58 13.46 20.66
C VAL A 34 14.25 12.12 21.01
N PRO A 35 13.52 11.14 21.58
CA PRO A 35 14.09 9.83 21.86
C PRO A 35 14.47 9.11 20.56
N LEU A 36 15.52 8.29 20.61
CA LEU A 36 15.80 7.32 19.54
C LEU A 36 14.87 6.12 19.73
N ILE A 37 13.98 5.89 18.75
CA ILE A 37 12.99 4.81 18.78
C ILE A 37 12.90 4.13 17.41
N THR A 38 12.59 2.84 17.40
CA THR A 38 12.35 2.06 16.18
C THR A 38 11.01 1.33 16.25
N PRO A 39 10.11 1.49 15.25
CA PRO A 39 10.22 2.42 14.13
C PRO A 39 10.16 3.90 14.57
N GLY A 40 10.63 4.81 13.71
CA GLY A 40 10.75 6.24 13.98
C GLY A 40 9.42 7.01 14.03
N TYR A 41 8.55 6.68 14.99
CA TYR A 41 7.19 7.20 15.12
C TYR A 41 7.06 8.54 15.85
N THR A 42 7.95 9.49 15.53
CA THR A 42 7.95 10.85 16.08
C THR A 42 7.48 11.88 15.04
N GLY A 43 6.68 12.86 15.44
CA GLY A 43 6.22 13.95 14.57
C GLY A 43 5.28 13.47 13.46
N LEU A 44 4.38 12.55 13.77
CA LEU A 44 3.44 11.95 12.82
C LEU A 44 2.05 12.57 12.88
N VAL A 45 1.26 12.35 11.83
CA VAL A 45 -0.20 12.50 11.84
C VAL A 45 -0.82 11.11 11.84
N LEU A 46 -1.52 10.75 12.90
CA LEU A 46 -2.05 9.41 13.15
C LEU A 46 -3.54 9.32 12.80
N PRO A 47 -3.98 8.26 12.09
CA PRO A 47 -5.40 7.99 11.96
C PRO A 47 -6.00 7.64 13.34
N PRO A 48 -7.18 8.17 13.69
CA PRO A 48 -7.78 7.94 15.00
C PRO A 48 -8.20 6.48 15.26
N ASN A 49 -8.25 5.65 14.21
CA ASN A 49 -8.57 4.23 14.26
C ASN A 49 -7.37 3.32 13.92
N ILE A 50 -6.14 3.84 13.91
CA ILE A 50 -4.93 3.03 13.67
C ILE A 50 -4.60 2.19 14.90
N ALA A 51 -4.12 0.97 14.67
CA ALA A 51 -3.57 0.10 15.70
C ALA A 51 -2.45 0.80 16.50
N PRO A 52 -2.14 0.34 17.73
CA PRO A 52 -1.10 0.93 18.55
C PRO A 52 0.24 1.10 17.83
N MET A 53 0.80 2.30 17.92
CA MET A 53 2.11 2.66 17.39
C MET A 53 3.21 2.11 18.32
N ASN A 54 3.35 0.79 18.38
CA ASN A 54 4.36 0.12 19.20
C ASN A 54 5.77 0.42 18.68
N PHE A 55 6.71 0.69 19.58
CA PHE A 55 8.11 0.98 19.23
C PHE A 55 9.08 0.47 20.31
N GLU A 56 10.33 0.25 19.92
CA GLU A 56 11.44 -0.03 20.83
C GLU A 56 12.23 1.25 21.11
N ILE A 57 12.68 1.44 22.35
CA ILE A 57 13.53 2.55 22.75
C ILE A 57 15.00 2.20 22.50
N ASP A 58 15.61 2.79 21.48
CA ASP A 58 17.00 2.52 21.07
C ASP A 58 18.02 3.40 21.80
N MET A 59 17.88 3.45 23.12
CA MET A 59 18.76 4.21 24.00
C MET A 59 19.28 3.31 25.12
N PRO A 60 20.54 3.49 25.57
CA PRO A 60 21.07 2.72 26.68
C PRO A 60 20.41 3.13 28.00
N GLY A 61 19.92 2.13 28.73
CA GLY A 61 19.34 2.28 30.06
C GLY A 61 18.95 0.92 30.65
N ASP A 62 18.70 0.91 31.95
CA ASP A 62 18.34 -0.30 32.70
C ASP A 62 16.81 -0.40 32.86
N ARG A 63 16.13 0.74 32.84
CA ARG A 63 14.68 0.85 33.06
C ARG A 63 14.07 1.84 32.08
N TYR A 64 12.82 1.57 31.69
CA TYR A 64 12.14 2.36 30.68
C TYR A 64 10.67 2.53 31.05
N VAL A 65 10.17 3.76 30.95
CA VAL A 65 8.75 4.08 31.10
C VAL A 65 8.36 5.02 29.98
N THR A 66 7.22 4.79 29.33
CA THR A 66 6.64 5.73 28.38
C THR A 66 5.26 6.14 28.83
N LEU A 67 5.02 7.45 28.89
CA LEU A 67 3.73 8.08 29.12
C LEU A 67 3.24 8.71 27.81
N VAL A 68 1.97 8.46 27.47
CA VAL A 68 1.27 9.13 26.36
C VAL A 68 0.02 9.80 26.91
N GLU A 69 -0.14 11.08 26.61
CA GLU A 69 -1.25 11.90 27.11
C GLU A 69 -1.79 12.82 26.02
N GLY A 70 -3.11 13.03 26.01
CA GLY A 70 -3.78 14.03 25.19
C GLY A 70 -4.42 15.10 26.06
N ASP A 71 -5.12 16.04 25.44
CA ASP A 71 -5.92 17.05 26.16
C ASP A 71 -7.20 16.45 26.76
N ALA A 72 -7.65 15.31 26.22
CA ALA A 72 -8.78 14.54 26.71
C ALA A 72 -8.45 13.03 26.76
N GLY A 73 -9.27 12.27 27.49
CA GLY A 73 -9.06 10.83 27.67
C GLY A 73 -8.06 10.49 28.78
N SER A 74 -7.96 9.20 29.09
CA SER A 74 -7.04 8.70 30.11
C SER A 74 -5.63 8.55 29.53
N PRO A 75 -4.57 8.97 30.25
CA PRO A 75 -3.20 8.75 29.80
C PRO A 75 -2.85 7.26 29.78
N LEU A 76 -1.96 6.87 28.88
CA LEU A 76 -1.44 5.51 28.75
C LEU A 76 -0.01 5.46 29.29
N VAL A 77 0.31 4.43 30.06
CA VAL A 77 1.64 4.22 30.61
C VAL A 77 2.10 2.80 30.26
N ALA A 78 3.28 2.69 29.67
CA ALA A 78 3.94 1.44 29.35
C ALA A 78 5.29 1.35 30.08
N GLU A 79 5.63 0.16 30.60
CA GLU A 79 6.93 -0.14 31.17
C GLU A 79 7.70 -1.08 30.23
N GLY A 80 9.01 -0.87 30.13
CA GLY A 80 9.91 -1.71 29.36
C GLY A 80 10.41 -1.05 28.07
N LYS A 81 11.47 -1.64 27.52
CA LYS A 81 12.16 -1.13 26.33
C LYS A 81 11.28 -1.21 25.08
N MET A 82 10.48 -2.28 24.97
CA MET A 82 9.47 -2.46 23.93
C MET A 82 8.14 -1.89 24.43
N VAL A 83 7.74 -0.76 23.87
CA VAL A 83 6.54 -0.02 24.25
C VAL A 83 5.35 -0.61 23.52
N LYS A 84 4.39 -1.14 24.28
CA LYS A 84 3.11 -1.65 23.77
C LYS A 84 1.95 -1.03 24.53
N PHE A 85 0.87 -0.74 23.81
CA PHE A 85 -0.37 -0.24 24.39
C PHE A 85 -1.51 -1.23 24.17
N ASP A 86 -2.47 -1.25 25.11
CA ASP A 86 -3.73 -1.94 24.90
C ASP A 86 -4.48 -1.27 23.73
N ILE A 87 -4.94 -2.08 22.76
CA ILE A 87 -5.60 -1.59 21.54
C ILE A 87 -6.87 -0.79 21.88
N GLY A 88 -7.65 -1.24 22.87
CA GLY A 88 -8.90 -0.60 23.26
C GLY A 88 -8.66 0.76 23.90
N GLU A 89 -7.74 0.85 24.85
CA GLU A 89 -7.38 2.11 25.52
C GLU A 89 -6.67 3.08 24.56
N TRP A 90 -5.83 2.55 23.65
CA TRP A 90 -5.20 3.32 22.58
C TRP A 90 -6.22 4.02 21.68
N HIS A 91 -7.22 3.28 21.17
CA HIS A 91 -8.26 3.88 20.34
C HIS A 91 -9.12 4.89 21.10
N LYS A 92 -9.43 4.64 22.39
CA LYS A 92 -10.16 5.62 23.20
C LYS A 92 -9.37 6.92 23.34
N LEU A 93 -8.06 6.85 23.54
CA LEU A 93 -7.20 8.03 23.63
C LEU A 93 -7.16 8.78 22.28
N LEU A 94 -6.97 8.08 21.16
CA LEU A 94 -6.97 8.71 19.84
C LEU A 94 -8.31 9.38 19.52
N ASP A 95 -9.42 8.67 19.73
CA ASP A 95 -10.76 9.19 19.42
C ASP A 95 -11.10 10.44 20.25
N ALA A 96 -10.70 10.48 21.52
CA ALA A 96 -10.87 11.65 22.38
C ALA A 96 -10.04 12.89 21.94
N ASN A 97 -9.02 12.70 21.10
CA ASN A 97 -8.07 13.73 20.69
C ASN A 97 -8.02 13.98 19.18
N ARG A 98 -9.06 13.61 18.41
CA ARG A 98 -9.17 13.96 16.98
C ARG A 98 -8.92 15.46 16.73
N GLY A 99 -8.05 15.77 15.78
CA GLY A 99 -7.63 17.12 15.43
C GLY A 99 -6.74 17.80 16.49
N LYS A 100 -6.15 17.04 17.41
CA LYS A 100 -5.29 17.54 18.49
C LYS A 100 -4.00 16.71 18.59
N GLU A 101 -3.08 17.19 19.41
CA GLU A 101 -1.82 16.49 19.68
C GLU A 101 -1.93 15.47 20.81
N LEU A 102 -1.21 14.36 20.65
CA LEU A 102 -0.75 13.49 21.72
C LEU A 102 0.69 13.84 22.06
N ARG A 103 0.97 13.96 23.36
CA ARG A 103 2.29 14.22 23.93
C ARG A 103 2.86 12.92 24.48
N TYR A 104 4.10 12.64 24.12
CA TYR A 104 4.86 11.48 24.58
C TYR A 104 5.98 11.94 25.50
N SER A 105 6.13 11.24 26.63
CA SER A 105 7.27 11.34 27.52
C SER A 105 7.93 9.97 27.66
N VAL A 106 9.14 9.83 27.13
CA VAL A 106 9.95 8.62 27.21
C VAL A 106 11.01 8.81 28.28
N PHE A 107 10.98 7.95 29.30
CA PHE A 107 11.89 7.96 30.44
C PHE A 107 12.87 6.80 30.31
N VAL A 108 14.17 7.11 30.36
CA VAL A 108 15.27 6.14 30.39
C VAL A 108 15.97 6.26 31.74
N GLY A 109 15.92 5.21 32.54
CA GLY A 109 16.42 5.16 33.90
C GLY A 109 17.67 4.31 34.05
N ASP A 110 18.50 4.67 35.01
CA ASP A 110 19.60 3.83 35.49
C ASP A 110 19.20 3.04 36.76
N ASP A 111 20.03 2.06 37.13
CA ASP A 111 19.87 1.28 38.35
C ASP A 111 19.94 2.10 39.65
N ASN A 112 20.47 3.33 39.59
CA ASN A 112 20.55 4.24 40.75
C ASN A 112 19.27 5.05 40.97
N GLY A 113 18.26 4.89 40.11
CA GLY A 113 16.98 5.58 40.20
C GLY A 113 17.01 7.03 39.67
N SER A 114 17.99 7.36 38.83
CA SER A 114 18.00 8.60 38.05
C SER A 114 17.33 8.37 36.70
N TRP A 115 16.59 9.36 36.19
CA TRP A 115 15.83 9.26 34.95
C TRP A 115 16.18 10.39 34.00
N LYS A 116 16.27 10.07 32.71
CA LYS A 116 16.32 11.03 31.61
C LYS A 116 14.98 11.02 30.89
N ARG A 117 14.34 12.18 30.73
CA ARG A 117 13.08 12.32 30.00
C ARG A 117 13.31 12.97 28.64
N TYR A 118 12.78 12.35 27.60
CA TYR A 118 12.72 12.85 26.23
C TYR A 118 11.27 12.99 25.82
N THR A 119 10.93 14.04 25.07
CA THR A 119 9.54 14.33 24.69
C THR A 119 9.38 14.52 23.19
N PHE A 120 8.23 14.13 22.67
CA PHE A 120 7.80 14.45 21.30
C PHE A 120 6.26 14.49 21.24
N SER A 121 5.71 15.00 20.14
CA SER A 121 4.27 14.95 19.87
C SER A 121 3.97 14.25 18.54
N ASN A 122 2.75 13.72 18.46
CA ASN A 122 2.10 13.29 17.22
C ASN A 122 0.71 13.93 17.18
N GLU A 123 0.23 14.31 16.01
CA GLU A 123 -1.14 14.78 15.80
C GLU A 123 -2.08 13.60 15.57
N VAL A 124 -3.31 13.67 16.04
CA VAL A 124 -4.38 12.76 15.63
C VAL A 124 -5.22 13.45 14.56
N ALA A 125 -5.30 12.85 13.38
CA ALA A 125 -6.09 13.41 12.29
C ALA A 125 -7.59 13.44 12.65
N PRO A 126 -8.38 14.36 12.07
CA PRO A 126 -9.84 14.29 12.16
C PRO A 126 -10.39 13.06 11.41
N ASP A 127 -9.75 12.69 10.31
CA ASP A 127 -10.21 11.67 9.37
C ASP A 127 -9.66 10.27 9.69
N SER A 128 -10.55 9.29 9.78
CA SER A 128 -10.18 7.87 9.90
C SER A 128 -9.52 7.33 8.63
N ILE A 129 -8.72 6.27 8.76
CA ILE A 129 -8.16 5.51 7.64
C ILE A 129 -9.07 4.33 7.28
N ASP A 130 -9.03 3.90 6.01
CA ASP A 130 -9.66 2.63 5.62
C ASP A 130 -9.14 1.51 6.50
N ARG A 131 -10.05 0.69 7.02
CA ARG A 131 -9.71 -0.31 8.04
C ARG A 131 -8.82 -1.42 7.50
N PHE A 132 -8.91 -1.76 6.22
CA PHE A 132 -8.17 -2.88 5.66
C PHE A 132 -7.24 -2.41 4.53
N PHE A 133 -6.18 -3.18 4.32
CA PHE A 133 -5.42 -3.13 3.08
C PHE A 133 -4.93 -4.53 2.71
N SER A 134 -4.71 -4.76 1.43
CA SER A 134 -4.11 -5.99 0.90
C SER A 134 -2.72 -5.75 0.36
N TYR A 135 -1.92 -6.81 0.33
CA TYR A 135 -0.59 -6.83 -0.27
C TYR A 135 -0.19 -8.26 -0.62
N ARG A 136 0.78 -8.36 -1.53
CA ARG A 136 1.50 -9.59 -1.80
C ARG A 136 2.81 -9.63 -1.03
N LEU A 137 3.10 -10.76 -0.39
CA LEU A 137 4.44 -11.05 0.12
C LEU A 137 5.23 -11.85 -0.91
N ILE A 138 6.42 -11.34 -1.25
CA ILE A 138 7.30 -11.90 -2.28
C ILE A 138 8.77 -11.78 -1.87
N GLU A 139 9.61 -12.68 -2.37
CA GLU A 139 11.07 -12.63 -2.23
C GLU A 139 11.65 -11.36 -2.87
N PRO A 140 12.76 -10.80 -2.36
CA PRO A 140 13.19 -9.45 -2.68
C PRO A 140 13.47 -9.19 -4.16
N SER A 141 13.91 -10.18 -4.94
CA SER A 141 14.22 -10.03 -6.37
C SER A 141 13.00 -10.10 -7.32
N PHE A 142 11.83 -10.43 -6.79
CA PHE A 142 10.57 -10.62 -7.55
C PHE A 142 10.61 -11.73 -8.63
N VAL A 143 11.60 -12.63 -8.60
CA VAL A 143 11.74 -13.71 -9.61
C VAL A 143 11.14 -15.04 -9.20
N GLN A 144 10.94 -15.29 -7.90
CA GLN A 144 10.51 -16.59 -7.41
C GLN A 144 8.99 -16.72 -7.43
N TYR A 145 8.50 -17.77 -8.11
CA TYR A 145 7.06 -18.02 -8.28
C TYR A 145 6.49 -19.01 -7.26
N GLY A 146 7.29 -19.51 -6.31
CA GLY A 146 6.81 -20.33 -5.19
C GLY A 146 6.81 -19.55 -3.87
N GLY A 147 5.94 -19.91 -2.93
CA GLY A 147 5.93 -19.32 -1.59
C GLY A 147 5.32 -17.91 -1.50
N LEU A 148 4.52 -17.52 -2.49
CA LEU A 148 3.83 -16.23 -2.54
C LEU A 148 2.52 -16.29 -1.74
N THR A 149 2.20 -15.19 -1.07
CA THR A 149 0.90 -15.01 -0.41
C THR A 149 0.31 -13.65 -0.80
N ILE A 150 -1.00 -13.62 -1.03
CA ILE A 150 -1.79 -12.39 -1.01
C ILE A 150 -2.47 -12.36 0.36
N ASN A 151 -2.25 -11.30 1.11
CA ASN A 151 -2.71 -11.12 2.48
C ASN A 151 -3.60 -9.88 2.54
N GLN A 152 -4.43 -9.81 3.57
CA GLN A 152 -5.14 -8.62 3.97
C GLN A 152 -4.95 -8.41 5.47
N ARG A 153 -4.84 -7.14 5.87
CA ARG A 153 -4.46 -6.71 7.22
C ARG A 153 -5.43 -5.64 7.70
N ASP A 154 -5.89 -5.79 8.95
CA ASP A 154 -6.75 -4.82 9.63
C ASP A 154 -5.91 -3.72 10.29
N LEU A 155 -5.84 -2.54 9.68
CA LEU A 155 -5.08 -1.39 10.18
C LEU A 155 -5.53 -0.89 11.56
N SER A 156 -6.69 -1.31 12.08
CA SER A 156 -7.12 -0.99 13.46
C SER A 156 -6.68 -2.01 14.51
N SER A 157 -6.20 -3.19 14.11
CA SER A 157 -5.67 -4.19 15.05
C SER A 157 -4.32 -4.71 14.56
N PHE A 158 -3.84 -5.85 15.07
CA PHE A 158 -2.69 -6.58 14.53
C PHE A 158 -3.08 -7.79 13.66
N ASP A 159 -4.38 -7.98 13.40
CA ASP A 159 -4.90 -9.13 12.68
C ASP A 159 -4.55 -9.10 11.19
N GLU A 160 -3.97 -10.21 10.72
CA GLU A 160 -3.64 -10.47 9.33
C GLU A 160 -4.25 -11.80 8.89
N THR A 161 -4.76 -11.87 7.66
CA THR A 161 -5.27 -13.11 7.08
C THR A 161 -4.75 -13.31 5.66
N VAL A 162 -4.40 -14.56 5.32
CA VAL A 162 -3.99 -14.94 3.97
C VAL A 162 -5.23 -15.14 3.11
N ILE A 163 -5.41 -14.31 2.08
CA ILE A 163 -6.47 -14.48 1.07
C ILE A 163 -6.17 -15.73 0.24
N PHE A 164 -4.96 -15.79 -0.34
CA PHE A 164 -4.53 -16.91 -1.16
C PHE A 164 -3.01 -17.13 -1.05
N ASN A 165 -2.57 -18.38 -1.11
CA ASN A 165 -1.16 -18.73 -1.23
C ASN A 165 -0.96 -19.81 -2.29
N ASN A 166 0.18 -19.74 -2.97
CA ASN A 166 0.51 -20.68 -4.04
C ASN A 166 1.44 -21.82 -3.59
N SER A 167 1.82 -21.87 -2.31
CA SER A 167 2.82 -22.84 -1.80
C SER A 167 2.39 -24.29 -1.92
N PHE A 168 1.09 -24.60 -1.78
CA PHE A 168 0.58 -25.98 -1.85
C PHE A 168 0.48 -26.53 -3.29
N PRO A 169 0.01 -25.77 -4.28
CA PRO A 169 -0.09 -26.25 -5.68
C PRO A 169 1.15 -26.02 -6.57
N CYS A 170 2.25 -25.49 -6.03
CA CYS A 170 3.48 -25.19 -6.79
C CYS A 170 4.45 -26.39 -6.76
N GLU A 171 4.40 -27.25 -7.78
CA GLU A 171 5.43 -28.28 -8.03
C GLU A 171 6.52 -27.71 -8.97
N GLU A 172 7.69 -28.36 -9.04
CA GLU A 172 8.84 -27.91 -9.86
C GLU A 172 8.48 -27.66 -11.34
N THR A 173 7.51 -28.40 -11.88
CA THR A 173 7.01 -28.25 -13.26
C THR A 173 5.65 -27.54 -13.36
N ARG A 174 5.07 -27.14 -12.22
CA ARG A 174 3.72 -26.54 -12.10
C ARG A 174 3.70 -25.30 -11.20
N GLY A 175 4.77 -24.51 -11.24
CA GLY A 175 4.81 -23.23 -10.53
C GLY A 175 3.94 -22.17 -11.20
N PHE A 176 3.32 -21.32 -10.39
CA PHE A 176 2.56 -20.18 -10.89
C PHE A 176 2.66 -18.99 -9.96
N CYS A 177 2.73 -17.80 -10.53
CA CYS A 177 2.75 -16.56 -9.77
C CYS A 177 1.32 -16.10 -9.47
N ILE A 178 1.10 -15.52 -8.29
CA ILE A 178 -0.09 -14.74 -7.96
C ILE A 178 0.30 -13.27 -7.85
N ASN A 179 -0.40 -12.36 -8.55
CA ASN A 179 -0.06 -10.94 -8.56
C ASN A 179 -1.25 -10.03 -8.92
N CYS A 180 -1.03 -8.71 -8.89
CA CYS A 180 -1.92 -7.63 -9.33
C CYS A 180 -3.32 -7.81 -8.73
N HIS A 181 -3.34 -8.00 -7.42
CA HIS A 181 -4.58 -8.09 -6.68
C HIS A 181 -5.10 -6.67 -6.47
N VAL A 182 -6.35 -6.41 -6.88
CA VAL A 182 -6.92 -5.06 -6.83
C VAL A 182 -8.38 -5.15 -6.39
N PRO A 183 -8.74 -4.56 -5.23
CA PRO A 183 -10.12 -4.47 -4.77
C PRO A 183 -10.91 -3.40 -5.54
N ARG A 184 -12.23 -3.56 -5.59
CA ARG A 184 -13.16 -2.55 -6.11
C ARG A 184 -13.70 -1.70 -4.96
N ASN A 185 -12.91 -0.71 -4.54
CA ASN A 185 -13.24 0.08 -3.35
C ASN A 185 -14.45 1.00 -3.53
N GLN A 186 -14.76 1.42 -4.75
CA GLN A 186 -15.79 2.44 -5.02
C GLN A 186 -17.22 1.96 -4.73
N TYR A 187 -17.45 0.65 -4.64
CA TYR A 187 -18.78 0.07 -4.40
C TYR A 187 -19.00 -0.49 -2.99
N SER A 188 -17.94 -0.62 -2.19
CA SER A 188 -18.00 -1.36 -0.92
C SER A 188 -18.63 -2.77 -1.04
N ASP A 189 -18.59 -3.37 -2.24
CA ASP A 189 -19.22 -4.66 -2.56
C ASP A 189 -18.29 -5.87 -2.30
N ALA A 190 -17.08 -5.60 -1.79
CA ALA A 190 -16.01 -6.58 -1.56
C ALA A 190 -15.57 -7.33 -2.83
N ARG A 191 -15.90 -6.81 -4.03
CA ARG A 191 -15.36 -7.35 -5.27
C ARG A 191 -13.85 -7.09 -5.33
N SER A 192 -13.14 -8.06 -5.88
CA SER A 192 -11.70 -7.99 -6.03
C SER A 192 -11.29 -8.89 -7.18
N GLN A 193 -10.03 -8.78 -7.59
CA GLN A 193 -9.43 -9.74 -8.49
C GLN A 193 -8.00 -10.01 -8.08
N PHE A 194 -7.43 -11.07 -8.63
CA PHE A 194 -5.99 -11.22 -8.76
C PHE A 194 -5.66 -12.07 -9.99
N HIS A 195 -4.42 -12.00 -10.43
CA HIS A 195 -3.93 -12.77 -11.56
C HIS A 195 -3.19 -14.02 -11.10
N VAL A 196 -3.42 -15.12 -11.82
CA VAL A 196 -2.60 -16.33 -11.82
C VAL A 196 -1.80 -16.33 -13.14
N ARG A 197 -0.49 -16.54 -13.06
CA ARG A 197 0.42 -16.55 -14.22
C ARG A 197 1.18 -17.86 -14.33
N GLN A 198 1.49 -18.29 -15.56
CA GLN A 198 2.07 -19.60 -15.88
C GLN A 198 1.06 -20.73 -15.71
N PHE A 199 1.35 -21.72 -14.87
CA PHE A 199 0.48 -22.87 -14.69
C PHE A 199 -0.91 -22.45 -14.21
N ASN A 200 -1.97 -22.99 -14.84
CA ASN A 200 -3.37 -22.61 -14.59
C ASN A 200 -3.68 -21.10 -14.75
N GLY A 201 -2.92 -20.39 -15.60
CA GLY A 201 -3.03 -18.95 -15.80
C GLY A 201 -4.45 -18.44 -16.10
N GLY A 202 -4.74 -17.24 -15.61
CA GLY A 202 -6.01 -16.56 -15.77
C GLY A 202 -6.20 -15.43 -14.76
N THR A 203 -7.30 -14.71 -14.89
CA THR A 203 -7.74 -13.69 -13.92
C THR A 203 -8.80 -14.29 -13.03
N VAL A 204 -8.56 -14.33 -11.71
CA VAL A 204 -9.58 -14.72 -10.74
C VAL A 204 -10.37 -13.49 -10.37
N LEU A 205 -11.66 -13.49 -10.69
CA LEU A 205 -12.63 -12.47 -10.28
C LEU A 205 -13.37 -12.98 -9.04
N ILE A 206 -13.40 -12.15 -8.00
CA ILE A 206 -14.05 -12.43 -6.73
C ILE A 206 -15.29 -11.55 -6.65
N ASP A 207 -16.44 -12.16 -6.41
CA ASP A 207 -17.72 -11.49 -6.21
C ASP A 207 -18.42 -12.08 -4.98
N GLY A 208 -18.40 -11.33 -3.88
CA GLY A 208 -18.92 -11.78 -2.59
C GLY A 208 -18.24 -13.06 -2.08
N ASP A 209 -18.99 -14.16 -2.04
CA ASP A 209 -18.55 -15.47 -1.57
C ASP A 209 -18.13 -16.43 -2.69
N LYS A 210 -18.12 -15.95 -3.95
CA LYS A 210 -17.78 -16.74 -5.15
C LYS A 210 -16.50 -16.24 -5.80
N ALA A 211 -15.85 -17.15 -6.52
CA ALA A 211 -14.76 -16.81 -7.42
C ALA A 211 -14.90 -17.56 -8.75
N GLU A 212 -14.62 -16.86 -9.84
CA GLU A 212 -14.47 -17.43 -11.18
C GLU A 212 -13.10 -17.10 -11.77
N LYS A 213 -12.58 -17.97 -12.63
CA LYS A 213 -11.34 -17.71 -13.38
C LYS A 213 -11.68 -17.45 -14.84
N VAL A 214 -11.16 -16.35 -15.39
CA VAL A 214 -11.39 -15.90 -16.76
C VAL A 214 -10.06 -15.86 -17.50
N ASN A 215 -10.05 -16.32 -18.75
CA ASN A 215 -8.92 -16.09 -19.66
C ASN A 215 -9.23 -14.88 -20.54
N LEU A 216 -8.50 -13.80 -20.32
CA LEU A 216 -8.64 -12.54 -21.06
C LEU A 216 -7.83 -12.53 -22.37
N LYS A 217 -6.91 -13.48 -22.57
CA LYS A 217 -6.16 -13.57 -23.81
C LYS A 217 -7.04 -14.14 -24.91
N THR A 218 -7.12 -13.44 -26.03
CA THR A 218 -7.78 -13.83 -27.27
C THR A 218 -6.78 -13.78 -28.43
N ASP A 219 -7.19 -14.22 -29.62
CA ASP A 219 -6.38 -14.13 -30.85
C ASP A 219 -6.16 -12.68 -31.31
N SER A 220 -6.95 -11.73 -30.79
CA SER A 220 -6.91 -10.30 -31.14
C SER A 220 -6.25 -9.43 -30.07
N THR A 221 -5.74 -10.02 -28.99
CA THR A 221 -5.08 -9.29 -27.89
C THR A 221 -3.63 -9.74 -27.74
N LEU A 222 -2.72 -8.80 -27.49
CA LEU A 222 -1.29 -9.06 -27.29
C LEU A 222 -1.04 -10.11 -26.19
N SER A 223 -1.67 -9.94 -25.03
CA SER A 223 -1.51 -10.81 -23.86
C SER A 223 -2.82 -10.96 -23.10
N ALA A 224 -2.81 -11.74 -22.01
CA ALA A 224 -3.85 -11.60 -20.98
C ALA A 224 -3.69 -10.24 -20.26
N GLY A 225 -4.76 -9.74 -19.63
CA GLY A 225 -4.72 -8.48 -18.87
C GLY A 225 -3.68 -8.48 -17.74
N VAL A 226 -2.97 -7.37 -17.57
CA VAL A 226 -1.81 -7.19 -16.68
C VAL A 226 -2.11 -6.24 -15.52
N TYR A 227 -2.34 -4.94 -15.80
CA TYR A 227 -2.69 -3.95 -14.78
C TYR A 227 -4.18 -3.60 -14.88
N PRO A 228 -4.99 -3.91 -13.86
CA PRO A 228 -6.43 -3.67 -13.88
C PRO A 228 -6.81 -2.27 -13.37
N ALA A 229 -7.93 -1.76 -13.86
CA ALA A 229 -8.65 -0.63 -13.31
C ALA A 229 -10.17 -0.90 -13.37
N TRP A 230 -10.76 -1.12 -12.20
CA TRP A 230 -12.21 -1.29 -12.06
C TRP A 230 -12.92 0.03 -12.37
N HIS A 231 -13.94 -0.03 -13.23
CA HIS A 231 -14.79 1.13 -13.42
C HIS A 231 -15.64 1.38 -12.15
N PRO A 232 -15.75 2.65 -11.68
CA PRO A 232 -16.43 2.99 -10.43
C PRO A 232 -17.96 2.94 -10.52
N SER A 233 -18.47 2.84 -11.76
CA SER A 233 -19.85 2.81 -12.26
C SER A 233 -20.49 1.49 -12.73
N LEU A 234 -19.65 0.62 -13.27
CA LEU A 234 -20.07 -0.38 -14.26
C LEU A 234 -19.26 -1.63 -14.03
N ASP A 235 -19.85 -2.77 -14.37
CA ASP A 235 -19.20 -4.08 -14.25
C ASP A 235 -18.27 -4.34 -15.44
N ILE A 236 -17.33 -3.42 -15.60
CA ILE A 236 -16.27 -3.44 -16.61
C ILE A 236 -14.92 -3.15 -15.93
N ILE A 237 -13.86 -3.68 -16.51
CA ILE A 237 -12.49 -3.51 -16.04
C ILE A 237 -11.61 -3.15 -17.23
N ALA A 238 -10.90 -2.02 -17.15
CA ALA A 238 -9.85 -1.71 -18.10
C ALA A 238 -8.58 -2.47 -17.69
N TYR A 239 -7.89 -3.07 -18.64
CA TYR A 239 -6.59 -3.70 -18.42
C TYR A 239 -5.57 -3.13 -19.38
N SER A 240 -4.34 -2.99 -18.94
CA SER A 240 -3.23 -3.05 -19.88
C SER A 240 -2.99 -4.49 -20.33
N VAL A 241 -2.51 -4.66 -21.56
CA VAL A 241 -1.90 -5.90 -22.07
C VAL A 241 -0.46 -5.57 -22.41
N ASN A 242 0.49 -6.41 -21.99
CA ASN A 242 1.91 -6.07 -22.02
C ASN A 242 2.75 -7.30 -22.37
N GLU A 243 3.78 -7.08 -23.18
CA GLU A 243 4.92 -7.98 -23.31
C GLU A 243 6.03 -7.52 -22.35
N THR A 244 6.00 -7.99 -21.10
CA THR A 244 6.90 -7.47 -20.06
C THR A 244 8.24 -8.22 -20.01
N HIS A 245 9.34 -7.48 -20.08
CA HIS A 245 10.71 -7.97 -19.99
C HIS A 245 11.37 -7.49 -18.69
N GLN A 246 12.33 -8.26 -18.16
CA GLN A 246 13.10 -7.88 -16.98
C GLN A 246 14.59 -7.98 -17.26
N ARG A 247 15.34 -6.96 -16.84
CA ARG A 247 16.80 -6.96 -16.84
C ARG A 247 17.32 -6.91 -15.42
N PHE A 248 18.38 -7.67 -15.15
CA PHE A 248 19.05 -7.72 -13.86
C PHE A 248 20.48 -7.25 -14.01
N PHE A 249 20.87 -6.26 -13.21
CA PHE A 249 22.22 -5.71 -13.25
C PHE A 249 23.08 -6.33 -12.15
N THR A 250 24.28 -6.75 -12.51
CA THR A 250 25.24 -7.38 -11.56
C THR A 250 26.06 -6.37 -10.77
N ALA A 251 26.17 -5.12 -11.24
CA ALA A 251 27.03 -4.08 -10.68
C ALA A 251 26.38 -2.69 -10.67
N ASP A 252 25.05 -2.61 -10.69
CA ASP A 252 24.29 -1.36 -10.57
C ASP A 252 23.50 -1.32 -9.25
N ASN A 253 23.32 -0.12 -8.71
CA ASN A 253 22.45 0.11 -7.55
C ASN A 253 20.97 0.01 -7.93
N GLN A 254 20.61 0.30 -9.19
CA GLN A 254 19.28 0.05 -9.76
C GLN A 254 19.21 -1.42 -10.22
N LYS A 255 18.93 -2.33 -9.29
CA LYS A 255 19.16 -3.78 -9.47
C LYS A 255 18.35 -4.42 -10.60
N VAL A 256 17.18 -3.87 -10.90
CA VAL A 256 16.20 -4.42 -11.84
C VAL A 256 15.66 -3.31 -12.70
N GLU A 257 15.61 -3.52 -14.01
CA GLU A 257 14.81 -2.74 -14.95
C GLU A 257 13.67 -3.62 -15.44
N VAL A 258 12.49 -3.02 -15.60
CA VAL A 258 11.35 -3.70 -16.22
C VAL A 258 10.88 -2.86 -17.38
N ILE A 259 10.57 -3.53 -18.49
CA ILE A 259 10.32 -2.89 -19.77
C ILE A 259 9.05 -3.51 -20.33
N ASP A 260 8.11 -2.66 -20.74
CA ASP A 260 6.98 -3.09 -21.54
C ASP A 260 7.44 -3.08 -23.00
N GLY A 261 7.70 -4.26 -23.57
CA GLY A 261 8.25 -4.43 -24.91
C GLY A 261 7.29 -3.98 -26.01
N ALA A 262 6.01 -4.27 -25.81
CA ALA A 262 4.85 -3.79 -26.53
C ALA A 262 3.67 -3.78 -25.55
N SER A 263 2.70 -2.89 -25.73
CA SER A 263 1.51 -2.86 -24.89
C SER A 263 0.29 -2.24 -25.58
N GLY A 264 -0.82 -2.19 -24.85
CA GLY A 264 -2.09 -1.63 -25.28
C GLY A 264 -3.09 -1.71 -24.13
N LEU A 265 -4.28 -1.12 -24.31
CA LEU A 265 -5.36 -1.19 -23.34
C LEU A 265 -6.58 -1.90 -23.91
N ILE A 266 -7.19 -2.75 -23.09
CA ILE A 266 -8.43 -3.47 -23.40
C ILE A 266 -9.50 -3.21 -22.33
N LEU A 267 -10.76 -3.31 -22.72
CA LEU A 267 -11.91 -3.23 -21.84
C LEU A 267 -12.56 -4.60 -21.73
N TYR A 268 -12.71 -5.11 -20.51
CA TYR A 268 -13.43 -6.34 -20.25
C TYR A 268 -14.81 -6.04 -19.66
N ASP A 269 -15.87 -6.56 -20.29
CA ASP A 269 -17.22 -6.60 -19.71
C ASP A 269 -17.44 -7.92 -18.99
N ILE A 270 -17.65 -7.85 -17.68
CA ILE A 270 -17.81 -9.02 -16.81
C ILE A 270 -19.10 -9.78 -17.15
N ASN A 271 -20.20 -9.04 -17.38
CA ASN A 271 -21.54 -9.59 -17.60
C ASN A 271 -21.68 -10.22 -18.99
N ARG A 272 -21.10 -9.59 -20.02
CA ARG A 272 -21.08 -10.13 -21.39
C ARG A 272 -19.98 -11.16 -21.59
N GLY A 273 -18.92 -11.11 -20.77
CA GLY A 273 -17.75 -11.96 -20.94
C GLY A 273 -16.90 -11.58 -22.14
N THR A 274 -16.91 -10.31 -22.51
CA THR A 274 -16.32 -9.83 -23.76
C THR A 274 -15.16 -8.88 -23.52
N VAL A 275 -14.20 -8.90 -24.43
CA VAL A 275 -13.05 -7.99 -24.47
C VAL A 275 -13.13 -7.15 -25.73
N SER A 276 -12.88 -5.84 -25.62
CA SER A 276 -12.70 -4.94 -26.75
C SER A 276 -11.44 -4.10 -26.57
N THR A 277 -10.85 -3.63 -27.67
CA THR A 277 -9.71 -2.72 -27.62
C THR A 277 -10.14 -1.31 -27.16
N ILE A 278 -9.35 -0.70 -26.29
CA ILE A 278 -9.43 0.72 -25.93
C ILE A 278 -8.46 1.51 -26.79
N VAL A 279 -7.18 1.09 -26.82
CA VAL A 279 -6.10 1.66 -27.64
C VAL A 279 -5.00 0.62 -27.84
N ASP A 280 -4.42 0.58 -29.04
CA ASP A 280 -3.40 -0.39 -29.47
C ASP A 280 -2.44 0.21 -30.52
N ASP A 281 -1.95 1.44 -30.29
CA ASP A 281 -0.99 2.08 -31.21
C ASP A 281 0.35 1.30 -31.19
N PRO A 282 0.80 0.70 -32.32
CA PRO A 282 2.00 -0.13 -32.34
C PRO A 282 3.30 0.65 -32.08
N ASP A 283 3.26 1.98 -32.11
CA ASP A 283 4.40 2.85 -31.80
C ASP A 283 4.37 3.39 -30.36
N VAL A 284 3.38 2.99 -29.56
CA VAL A 284 3.14 3.45 -28.19
C VAL A 284 3.06 2.26 -27.24
N MET A 285 3.50 2.48 -26.01
CA MET A 285 3.43 1.51 -24.93
C MET A 285 2.49 2.03 -23.84
N GLU A 286 1.21 1.69 -23.89
CA GLU A 286 0.19 2.06 -22.89
C GLU A 286 0.12 1.10 -21.70
N THR A 287 0.07 1.66 -20.49
CA THR A 287 0.13 0.89 -19.24
C THR A 287 -0.56 1.62 -18.08
N PHE A 288 -0.73 0.92 -16.96
CA PHE A 288 -1.32 1.43 -15.71
C PHE A 288 -2.61 2.26 -15.86
N PRO A 289 -3.71 1.69 -16.39
CA PRO A 289 -4.99 2.40 -16.46
C PRO A 289 -5.51 2.78 -15.06
N ALA A 290 -6.32 3.83 -15.00
CA ALA A 290 -7.03 4.30 -13.80
C ALA A 290 -8.24 5.16 -14.15
N TRP A 291 -9.40 4.84 -13.58
CA TRP A 291 -10.62 5.62 -13.79
C TRP A 291 -10.69 6.86 -12.89
N SER A 292 -11.27 7.95 -13.41
CA SER A 292 -11.81 9.01 -12.57
C SER A 292 -12.91 8.46 -11.65
N PRO A 293 -13.15 9.02 -10.45
CA PRO A 293 -14.18 8.55 -9.54
C PRO A 293 -15.60 8.58 -10.11
N ASP A 294 -15.88 9.51 -11.04
CA ASP A 294 -17.15 9.57 -11.74
C ASP A 294 -17.29 8.54 -12.89
N GLY A 295 -16.21 7.83 -13.22
CA GLY A 295 -16.16 6.80 -14.27
C GLY A 295 -16.11 7.36 -15.69
N THR A 296 -16.01 8.67 -15.85
CA THR A 296 -16.16 9.28 -17.18
C THR A 296 -14.81 9.51 -17.88
N THR A 297 -13.68 9.38 -17.18
CA THR A 297 -12.32 9.53 -17.73
C THR A 297 -11.48 8.30 -17.41
N LEU A 298 -10.73 7.81 -18.39
CA LEU A 298 -9.67 6.84 -18.18
C LEU A 298 -8.32 7.53 -18.31
N TYR A 299 -7.55 7.57 -17.21
CA TYR A 299 -6.14 7.95 -17.19
C TYR A 299 -5.26 6.72 -17.40
N TYR A 300 -4.11 6.90 -17.99
CA TYR A 300 -3.11 5.84 -18.17
C TYR A 300 -1.73 6.45 -18.44
N SER A 301 -0.68 5.66 -18.27
CA SER A 301 0.68 6.07 -18.65
C SER A 301 1.02 5.54 -20.04
N ALA A 302 1.75 6.31 -20.84
CA ALA A 302 2.19 5.86 -22.14
C ALA A 302 3.56 6.42 -22.54
N ALA A 303 4.34 5.63 -23.26
CA ALA A 303 5.60 6.05 -23.85
C ALA A 303 5.65 5.70 -25.34
N ARG A 304 6.26 6.57 -26.16
CA ARG A 304 6.62 6.22 -27.54
C ARG A 304 7.98 5.55 -27.56
N TYR A 305 8.21 4.67 -28.54
CA TYR A 305 9.56 4.18 -28.80
C TYR A 305 10.50 5.35 -29.15
N PRO A 306 11.74 5.35 -28.64
CA PRO A 306 12.75 6.30 -29.08
C PRO A 306 12.99 6.18 -30.59
N GLU A 307 13.44 7.26 -31.23
CA GLU A 307 13.67 7.27 -32.67
C GLU A 307 14.62 6.14 -33.11
N GLY A 308 14.18 5.33 -34.08
CA GLY A 308 14.95 4.20 -34.60
C GLY A 308 14.98 2.95 -33.72
N VAL A 309 14.28 2.96 -32.58
CA VAL A 309 14.08 1.79 -31.73
C VAL A 309 12.81 1.06 -32.15
N THR A 310 12.92 -0.24 -32.33
CA THR A 310 11.82 -1.15 -32.62
C THR A 310 11.48 -1.99 -31.38
N PRO A 311 10.27 -2.59 -31.29
CA PRO A 311 9.89 -3.42 -30.15
C PRO A 311 10.91 -4.51 -29.79
N ASP A 312 11.55 -5.16 -30.77
CA ASP A 312 12.58 -6.19 -30.56
C ASP A 312 13.91 -5.66 -29.99
N LYS A 313 14.11 -4.33 -29.98
CA LYS A 313 15.33 -3.66 -29.52
C LYS A 313 15.11 -2.75 -28.32
N VAL A 314 13.88 -2.59 -27.86
CA VAL A 314 13.53 -1.67 -26.77
C VAL A 314 14.29 -1.99 -25.48
N ASP A 315 14.62 -3.26 -25.25
CA ASP A 315 15.47 -3.69 -24.15
C ASP A 315 16.83 -2.99 -24.14
N MET A 316 17.41 -2.67 -25.30
CA MET A 316 18.69 -1.98 -25.41
C MET A 316 18.59 -0.47 -25.19
N ALA A 317 17.38 0.09 -25.26
CA ALA A 317 17.09 1.52 -25.13
C ALA A 317 16.29 1.85 -23.85
N PHE A 318 16.33 0.96 -22.87
CA PHE A 318 15.58 1.07 -21.61
C PHE A 318 15.81 2.41 -20.87
N ASP A 319 17.03 2.92 -20.93
CA ASP A 319 17.45 4.18 -20.31
C ASP A 319 16.85 5.43 -20.98
N SER A 320 16.26 5.26 -22.15
CA SER A 320 15.73 6.32 -23.01
C SER A 320 14.20 6.34 -23.06
N LEU A 321 13.53 5.40 -22.39
CA LEU A 321 12.07 5.35 -22.31
C LEU A 321 11.53 6.41 -21.35
N ARG A 322 10.56 7.21 -21.80
CA ARG A 322 9.91 8.26 -21.00
C ARG A 322 8.40 8.19 -21.13
N TYR A 323 7.73 7.99 -20.00
CA TYR A 323 6.27 7.85 -19.94
C TYR A 323 5.61 9.18 -19.57
N ASP A 324 4.56 9.53 -20.29
CA ASP A 324 3.63 10.61 -19.95
C ASP A 324 2.35 10.03 -19.35
N ILE A 325 1.56 10.85 -18.65
CA ILE A 325 0.19 10.48 -18.27
C ILE A 325 -0.78 11.09 -19.28
N LEU A 326 -1.62 10.26 -19.86
CA LEU A 326 -2.65 10.63 -20.82
C LEU A 326 -4.04 10.36 -20.22
N ALA A 327 -5.06 10.95 -20.84
CA ALA A 327 -6.45 10.73 -20.50
C ALA A 327 -7.34 10.60 -21.76
N MET A 328 -8.34 9.73 -21.67
CA MET A 328 -9.42 9.60 -22.65
C MET A 328 -10.77 9.77 -21.97
N ARG A 329 -11.69 10.46 -22.64
CA ARG A 329 -13.09 10.51 -22.21
C ARG A 329 -13.78 9.21 -22.56
N PHE A 330 -14.54 8.67 -21.62
CA PHE A 330 -15.34 7.46 -21.78
C PHE A 330 -16.83 7.80 -21.76
N ASN A 331 -17.56 7.29 -22.75
CA ASN A 331 -19.02 7.37 -22.78
C ASN A 331 -19.64 6.05 -22.29
N PRO A 332 -20.29 6.01 -21.11
CA PRO A 332 -20.84 4.78 -20.57
C PRO A 332 -22.01 4.22 -21.39
N ALA A 333 -22.67 5.03 -22.24
CA ALA A 333 -23.84 4.60 -23.01
C ALA A 333 -23.48 3.66 -24.18
N ASP A 334 -22.39 3.96 -24.89
CA ASP A 334 -21.92 3.20 -26.06
C ASP A 334 -20.52 2.61 -25.87
N ARG A 335 -19.88 2.86 -24.73
CA ARG A 335 -18.54 2.41 -24.34
C ARG A 335 -17.42 2.89 -25.26
N SER A 336 -17.63 4.01 -25.94
CA SER A 336 -16.61 4.65 -26.77
C SER A 336 -15.63 5.46 -25.93
N PHE A 337 -14.42 5.61 -26.48
CA PHE A 337 -13.38 6.48 -25.94
C PHE A 337 -13.07 7.62 -26.92
N SER A 338 -12.76 8.81 -26.41
CA SER A 338 -12.26 9.92 -27.22
C SER A 338 -10.82 9.68 -27.67
N ALA A 339 -10.31 10.54 -28.55
CA ALA A 339 -8.85 10.65 -28.75
C ALA A 339 -8.16 10.97 -27.41
N PRO A 340 -6.93 10.48 -27.19
CA PRO A 340 -6.19 10.73 -25.97
C PRO A 340 -5.61 12.15 -25.91
N ASP A 341 -5.52 12.69 -24.70
CA ASP A 341 -4.91 13.99 -24.40
C ASP A 341 -3.83 13.83 -23.33
N THR A 342 -2.75 14.60 -23.43
CA THR A 342 -1.63 14.54 -22.47
C THR A 342 -1.94 15.39 -21.25
N VAL A 343 -1.99 14.75 -20.08
CA VAL A 343 -2.27 15.39 -18.78
C VAL A 343 -0.97 15.77 -18.07
N VAL A 344 0.02 14.88 -18.07
CA VAL A 344 1.36 15.13 -17.51
C VAL A 344 2.41 14.80 -18.55
N ALA A 345 3.05 15.84 -19.09
CA ALA A 345 4.15 15.74 -20.06
C ALA A 345 5.51 15.61 -19.35
N ALA A 346 5.73 14.50 -18.64
CA ALA A 346 6.98 14.23 -17.93
C ALA A 346 8.17 14.01 -18.89
N SER A 347 7.91 13.45 -20.07
CA SER A 347 8.90 13.19 -21.12
C SER A 347 9.62 14.47 -21.57
N GLN A 348 8.92 15.61 -21.60
CA GLN A 348 9.50 16.92 -21.93
C GLN A 348 10.54 17.40 -20.91
N ARG A 349 10.52 16.82 -19.70
CA ARG A 349 11.49 17.08 -18.63
C ARG A 349 12.51 15.95 -18.49
N GLY A 350 12.52 14.99 -19.43
CA GLY A 350 13.39 13.82 -19.37
C GLY A 350 13.00 12.86 -18.24
N LYS A 351 11.74 12.86 -17.80
CA LYS A 351 11.20 12.04 -16.72
C LYS A 351 10.10 11.10 -17.23
N SER A 352 9.78 10.08 -16.45
CA SER A 352 8.60 9.25 -16.64
C SER A 352 7.61 9.49 -15.51
N ALA A 353 6.32 9.66 -15.82
CA ALA A 353 5.23 9.68 -14.86
C ALA A 353 4.36 8.42 -14.99
N LEU A 354 4.22 7.68 -13.89
CA LEU A 354 3.58 6.36 -13.87
C LEU A 354 2.51 6.20 -12.80
N LEU A 355 1.72 5.13 -12.95
CA LEU A 355 0.74 4.69 -11.96
C LEU A 355 -0.25 5.81 -11.59
N PRO A 356 -0.92 6.45 -12.56
CA PRO A 356 -1.90 7.48 -12.25
C PRO A 356 -3.00 6.92 -11.32
N ARG A 357 -3.33 7.65 -10.26
CA ARG A 357 -4.40 7.33 -9.31
C ARG A 357 -5.13 8.60 -8.92
N VAL A 358 -6.37 8.73 -9.37
CA VAL A 358 -7.22 9.87 -9.00
C VAL A 358 -7.75 9.67 -7.57
N SER A 359 -7.71 10.71 -6.74
CA SER A 359 -8.30 10.69 -5.41
C SER A 359 -9.81 10.42 -5.49
N PRO A 360 -10.42 9.68 -4.56
CA PRO A 360 -11.86 9.43 -4.55
C PRO A 360 -12.75 10.68 -4.61
N ASP A 361 -12.28 11.83 -4.11
CA ASP A 361 -12.98 13.12 -4.21
C ASP A 361 -12.82 13.83 -5.57
N GLY A 362 -12.05 13.25 -6.50
CA GLY A 362 -11.88 13.71 -7.88
C GLY A 362 -11.01 14.95 -8.04
N LYS A 363 -10.32 15.39 -6.98
CA LYS A 363 -9.57 16.65 -6.98
C LYS A 363 -8.09 16.51 -7.33
N TRP A 364 -7.52 15.33 -7.09
CA TRP A 364 -6.08 15.13 -7.14
C TRP A 364 -5.71 13.92 -7.99
N LEU A 365 -4.67 14.05 -8.80
CA LEU A 365 -4.06 12.93 -9.52
C LEU A 365 -2.70 12.63 -8.90
N LEU A 366 -2.58 11.47 -8.24
CA LEU A 366 -1.35 10.97 -7.64
C LEU A 366 -0.62 10.06 -8.64
N PHE A 367 0.69 10.23 -8.75
CA PHE A 367 1.55 9.43 -9.62
C PHE A 367 2.96 9.36 -9.03
N CYS A 368 3.78 8.44 -9.53
CA CYS A 368 5.22 8.44 -9.24
C CYS A 368 6.00 8.96 -10.45
N GLU A 369 7.11 9.63 -10.18
CA GLU A 369 7.99 10.17 -11.21
C GLU A 369 9.44 9.75 -10.96
N ALA A 370 10.15 9.36 -12.02
CA ALA A 370 11.56 8.98 -11.98
C ALA A 370 12.24 9.28 -13.34
N ASP A 371 13.56 9.17 -13.41
CA ASP A 371 14.37 9.24 -14.65
C ASP A 371 14.23 7.98 -15.53
N HIS A 372 13.63 6.91 -15.00
CA HIS A 372 13.60 5.58 -15.59
C HIS A 372 12.24 5.26 -16.21
N GLY A 373 12.21 4.24 -17.07
CA GLY A 373 11.03 3.84 -17.83
C GLY A 373 9.86 3.41 -16.94
N THR A 374 9.77 2.12 -16.60
CA THR A 374 8.67 1.56 -15.79
C THR A 374 9.15 1.02 -14.43
N PHE A 375 8.24 0.60 -13.54
CA PHE A 375 8.57 -0.04 -12.25
C PHE A 375 9.51 0.77 -11.32
N HIS A 376 9.15 2.02 -11.08
CA HIS A 376 9.92 2.97 -10.27
C HIS A 376 10.34 2.51 -8.87
N ILE A 377 9.71 1.48 -8.29
CA ILE A 377 10.12 0.87 -7.01
C ILE A 377 11.53 0.26 -6.98
N TRP A 378 12.19 0.15 -8.13
CA TRP A 378 13.59 -0.26 -8.26
C TRP A 378 14.56 0.90 -8.43
N HIS A 379 14.03 2.12 -8.53
CA HIS A 379 14.73 3.32 -8.92
C HIS A 379 14.74 4.31 -7.76
N LYS A 380 15.94 4.54 -7.18
CA LYS A 380 16.14 5.40 -5.99
C LYS A 380 15.69 6.86 -6.16
N ASP A 381 15.55 7.31 -7.39
CA ASP A 381 15.08 8.64 -7.81
C ASP A 381 13.56 8.71 -7.97
N SER A 382 12.82 7.64 -7.61
CA SER A 382 11.36 7.61 -7.64
C SER A 382 10.75 8.37 -6.48
N ASP A 383 9.99 9.40 -6.82
CA ASP A 383 9.24 10.23 -5.89
C ASP A 383 7.74 10.19 -6.19
N LEU A 384 6.91 10.36 -5.16
CA LEU A 384 5.47 10.57 -5.32
C LEU A 384 5.17 12.05 -5.60
N PHE A 385 4.28 12.29 -6.57
CA PHE A 385 3.79 13.61 -6.97
C PHE A 385 2.27 13.65 -7.00
N VAL A 386 1.72 14.83 -6.75
CA VAL A 386 0.29 15.08 -6.88
C VAL A 386 0.04 16.27 -7.80
N MET A 387 -0.94 16.11 -8.70
CA MET A 387 -1.46 17.19 -9.54
C MET A 387 -2.83 17.61 -9.02
N ASN A 388 -3.04 18.92 -8.86
CA ASN A 388 -4.38 19.48 -8.67
C ASN A 388 -5.12 19.44 -10.01
N LEU A 389 -6.20 18.67 -10.11
CA LEU A 389 -6.93 18.49 -11.37
C LEU A 389 -7.70 19.75 -11.82
N ALA A 390 -7.93 20.70 -10.92
CA ALA A 390 -8.60 21.96 -11.26
C ALA A 390 -7.65 23.03 -11.80
N THR A 391 -6.42 23.10 -11.30
CA THR A 391 -5.44 24.13 -11.70
C THR A 391 -4.36 23.60 -12.64
N GLY A 392 -4.09 22.30 -12.59
CA GLY A 392 -2.99 21.65 -13.29
C GLY A 392 -1.64 21.73 -12.55
N ASP A 393 -1.60 22.34 -11.36
CA ASP A 393 -0.36 22.47 -10.60
C ASP A 393 0.11 21.11 -10.08
N ILE A 394 1.41 20.84 -10.22
CA ILE A 394 2.06 19.60 -9.80
C ILE A 394 3.04 19.90 -8.66
N THR A 395 2.95 19.13 -7.58
CA THR A 395 3.84 19.25 -6.42
C THR A 395 4.30 17.87 -5.94
N PRO A 396 5.57 17.73 -5.52
CA PRO A 396 6.04 16.51 -4.87
C PRO A 396 5.41 16.35 -3.48
N LEU A 397 5.25 15.11 -3.03
CA LEU A 397 4.86 14.79 -1.66
C LEU A 397 6.08 14.83 -0.71
N SER A 398 6.79 15.96 -0.67
CA SER A 398 8.12 16.09 -0.04
C SER A 398 8.21 15.60 1.41
N GLU A 399 7.16 15.75 2.22
CA GLU A 399 7.16 15.26 3.60
C GLU A 399 7.03 13.73 3.70
N ALA A 400 6.41 13.11 2.68
CA ALA A 400 6.20 11.65 2.65
C ALA A 400 7.36 10.92 1.97
N ASN A 401 7.91 11.52 0.91
CA ASN A 401 9.04 10.98 0.14
C ASN A 401 10.29 10.81 1.02
N SER A 402 11.18 9.94 0.59
CA SER A 402 12.43 9.59 1.25
C SER A 402 13.64 9.85 0.36
N ASP A 403 14.84 9.72 0.91
CA ASP A 403 16.08 9.76 0.14
C ASP A 403 16.37 8.45 -0.62
N ASP A 404 15.38 7.55 -0.71
CA ASP A 404 15.41 6.30 -1.47
C ASP A 404 14.09 6.20 -2.27
N THR A 405 13.74 5.02 -2.76
CA THR A 405 12.59 4.86 -3.66
C THR A 405 11.24 4.77 -2.95
N ASP A 406 10.28 5.56 -3.45
CA ASP A 406 8.87 5.52 -3.07
C ASP A 406 7.99 5.37 -4.33
N SER A 407 7.16 4.32 -4.37
CA SER A 407 6.33 3.99 -5.54
C SER A 407 5.16 3.09 -5.16
N TYR A 408 4.32 2.72 -6.14
CA TYR A 408 3.13 1.87 -5.97
C TYR A 408 2.24 2.33 -4.81
N HIS A 409 1.43 3.34 -5.09
CA HIS A 409 0.54 4.02 -4.15
C HIS A 409 -0.94 3.67 -4.34
N SER A 410 -1.70 3.82 -3.27
CA SER A 410 -3.16 3.64 -3.23
C SER A 410 -3.80 4.68 -2.33
N TRP A 411 -4.95 5.22 -2.77
CA TRP A 411 -5.75 6.17 -2.00
C TRP A 411 -6.72 5.44 -1.07
N SER A 412 -6.83 5.92 0.16
CA SER A 412 -7.97 5.58 1.02
C SER A 412 -9.27 6.16 0.45
N SER A 413 -10.38 5.51 0.75
CA SER A 413 -11.71 5.83 0.22
C SER A 413 -12.19 7.25 0.50
N ASN A 414 -11.65 7.92 1.52
CA ASN A 414 -11.97 9.30 1.88
C ASN A 414 -10.99 10.34 1.33
N SER A 415 -9.98 9.93 0.55
CA SER A 415 -8.94 10.82 -0.02
C SER A 415 -8.02 11.49 1.01
N ARG A 416 -7.91 10.96 2.23
CA ARG A 416 -7.11 11.58 3.31
C ARG A 416 -5.89 10.78 3.73
N TRP A 417 -5.75 9.57 3.23
CA TRP A 417 -4.60 8.71 3.47
C TRP A 417 -4.11 8.10 2.16
N ILE A 418 -2.80 7.98 2.06
CA ILE A 418 -2.11 7.27 0.98
C ILE A 418 -1.27 6.18 1.62
N VAL A 419 -1.37 4.96 1.09
CA VAL A 419 -0.43 3.87 1.38
C VAL A 419 0.45 3.67 0.15
N PHE A 420 1.74 3.43 0.35
CA PHE A 420 2.68 3.23 -0.76
C PHE A 420 3.82 2.29 -0.36
N SER A 421 4.54 1.80 -1.36
CA SER A 421 5.73 0.95 -1.18
C SER A 421 6.97 1.81 -1.07
N SER A 422 7.80 1.56 -0.06
CA SER A 422 9.08 2.25 0.11
C SER A 422 10.21 1.27 0.39
N ARG A 423 11.44 1.61 -0.03
CA ARG A 423 12.67 0.91 0.38
C ARG A 423 13.55 1.75 1.32
N ARG A 424 13.01 2.81 1.92
CA ARG A 424 13.78 3.80 2.71
C ARG A 424 14.59 3.25 3.88
N ASP A 425 14.27 2.05 4.37
CA ASP A 425 14.92 1.46 5.54
C ASP A 425 16.27 0.81 5.19
N ASP A 426 16.27 -0.14 4.24
CA ASP A 426 17.44 -0.96 3.90
C ASP A 426 17.78 -1.00 2.40
N GLY A 427 17.02 -0.28 1.56
CA GLY A 427 17.18 -0.25 0.11
C GLY A 427 16.89 -1.58 -0.61
N SER A 428 16.46 -2.62 0.10
CA SER A 428 16.44 -4.01 -0.37
C SER A 428 15.07 -4.68 -0.27
N TYR A 429 14.29 -4.35 0.75
CA TYR A 429 12.92 -4.84 0.89
C TYR A 429 11.93 -3.69 0.89
N THR A 430 10.81 -3.90 0.21
CA THR A 430 9.73 -2.94 0.24
C THR A 430 8.89 -3.11 1.50
N ARG A 431 8.51 -1.97 2.08
CA ARG A 431 7.65 -1.86 3.27
C ARG A 431 6.47 -0.95 2.95
N PRO A 432 5.28 -1.20 3.54
CA PRO A 432 4.13 -0.34 3.34
C PRO A 432 4.23 0.88 4.26
N TYR A 433 4.27 2.06 3.67
CA TYR A 433 4.28 3.35 4.36
C TYR A 433 2.96 4.07 4.16
N ILE A 434 2.51 4.79 5.18
CA ILE A 434 1.27 5.56 5.20
C ILE A 434 1.62 7.03 5.42
N THR A 435 0.95 7.92 4.70
CA THR A 435 0.97 9.37 4.95
C THR A 435 -0.45 9.93 4.99
N TYR A 436 -0.67 10.95 5.83
CA TYR A 436 -1.88 11.75 5.80
C TYR A 436 -1.80 12.75 4.64
N PHE A 437 -2.89 12.90 3.91
CA PHE A 437 -3.02 13.87 2.82
C PHE A 437 -4.06 14.92 3.20
N ALA A 438 -3.58 16.12 3.51
CA ALA A 438 -4.41 17.21 3.97
C ALA A 438 -5.28 17.78 2.83
N PRO A 439 -6.46 18.37 3.14
CA PRO A 439 -7.33 18.97 2.13
C PRO A 439 -6.69 20.07 1.26
N ASP A 440 -5.59 20.67 1.73
CA ASP A 440 -4.82 21.70 1.01
C ASP A 440 -3.81 21.13 0.00
N GLY A 441 -3.73 19.81 -0.13
CA GLY A 441 -2.86 19.13 -1.10
C GLY A 441 -1.50 18.71 -0.57
N LYS A 442 -1.25 18.80 0.75
CA LYS A 442 0.04 18.45 1.35
C LYS A 442 0.02 17.09 2.03
N SER A 443 1.11 16.35 1.92
CA SER A 443 1.34 15.15 2.71
C SER A 443 1.95 15.47 4.08
N SER A 444 1.75 14.58 5.04
CA SER A 444 2.51 14.55 6.30
C SER A 444 3.76 13.68 6.18
N LYS A 445 4.61 13.71 7.21
CA LYS A 445 5.63 12.68 7.41
C LYS A 445 5.01 11.28 7.30
N ALA A 446 5.61 10.42 6.49
CA ALA A 446 5.15 9.04 6.34
C ALA A 446 5.67 8.13 7.46
N PHE A 447 4.89 7.10 7.80
CA PHE A 447 5.25 6.09 8.79
C PHE A 447 4.94 4.67 8.28
N VAL A 448 5.76 3.70 8.66
CA VAL A 448 5.53 2.30 8.30
C VAL A 448 4.31 1.74 9.04
N VAL A 449 3.56 0.83 8.42
CA VAL A 449 2.38 0.21 9.04
C VAL A 449 2.74 -0.41 10.41
N PRO A 450 2.00 -0.11 11.50
CA PRO A 450 2.35 -0.60 12.83
C PRO A 450 2.23 -2.12 12.98
N GLN A 451 3.11 -2.69 13.80
CA GLN A 451 3.23 -4.11 14.08
C GLN A 451 3.13 -4.38 15.58
N GLU A 452 2.62 -5.55 15.96
CA GLU A 452 2.54 -5.95 17.37
C GLU A 452 3.93 -6.15 17.98
N ASP A 453 4.84 -6.73 17.19
CA ASP A 453 6.25 -6.90 17.51
C ASP A 453 7.08 -5.86 16.74
N THR A 454 7.90 -5.11 17.48
CA THR A 454 8.71 -4.02 16.95
C THR A 454 9.89 -4.54 16.12
N SER A 455 10.30 -5.80 16.29
CA SER A 455 11.34 -6.42 15.46
C SER A 455 10.82 -6.95 14.11
N PHE A 456 9.50 -6.98 13.91
CA PHE A 456 8.86 -7.68 12.78
C PHE A 456 9.50 -7.34 11.43
N TYR A 457 9.67 -6.06 11.11
CA TYR A 457 10.22 -5.65 9.81
C TYR A 457 11.71 -5.94 9.63
N LYS A 458 12.46 -5.99 10.73
CA LYS A 458 13.89 -6.35 10.74
C LYS A 458 14.07 -7.83 10.43
N ASP A 459 13.16 -8.67 10.92
CA ASP A 459 13.21 -10.12 10.75
C ASP A 459 12.51 -10.59 9.47
N LEU A 460 11.70 -9.72 8.85
CA LEU A 460 10.97 -10.04 7.62
C LEU A 460 11.86 -9.96 6.37
N MET A 461 12.29 -11.12 5.89
CA MET A 461 13.06 -11.27 4.64
C MET A 461 12.18 -11.32 3.39
N LYS A 462 11.01 -10.69 3.42
CA LYS A 462 10.08 -10.57 2.27
C LYS A 462 9.72 -9.11 2.01
N SER A 463 9.36 -8.83 0.78
CA SER A 463 8.90 -7.54 0.29
C SER A 463 7.39 -7.47 0.24
N TYR A 464 6.83 -6.33 0.66
CA TYR A 464 5.43 -5.98 0.45
C TYR A 464 5.24 -5.42 -0.95
N ASN A 465 4.37 -6.04 -1.74
CA ASN A 465 4.16 -5.63 -3.12
C ASN A 465 2.68 -5.40 -3.40
N VAL A 466 2.38 -4.31 -4.15
CA VAL A 466 1.02 -3.86 -4.46
C VAL A 466 0.19 -3.64 -3.19
N PRO A 467 0.56 -2.69 -2.30
CA PRO A 467 -0.29 -2.31 -1.19
C PRO A 467 -1.53 -1.58 -1.72
N GLU A 468 -2.71 -2.11 -1.46
CA GLU A 468 -3.99 -1.53 -1.89
C GLU A 468 -4.92 -1.39 -0.69
N PHE A 469 -5.44 -0.19 -0.43
CA PHE A 469 -6.48 -0.04 0.59
C PHE A 469 -7.72 -0.86 0.24
N MET A 470 -8.50 -1.22 1.26
CA MET A 470 -9.71 -2.02 1.13
C MET A 470 -10.82 -1.46 2.04
N VAL A 471 -11.94 -1.06 1.44
CA VAL A 471 -13.13 -0.65 2.20
C VAL A 471 -13.81 -1.84 2.87
N GLN A 472 -13.77 -3.01 2.22
CA GLN A 472 -14.25 -4.28 2.75
C GLN A 472 -13.20 -5.36 2.53
N PRO A 473 -12.96 -6.25 3.51
CA PRO A 473 -12.05 -7.37 3.34
C PRO A 473 -12.65 -8.41 2.38
N VAL A 474 -11.79 -9.18 1.73
CA VAL A 474 -12.21 -10.35 0.95
C VAL A 474 -12.73 -11.41 1.92
N LYS A 475 -13.92 -11.95 1.63
CA LYS A 475 -14.62 -12.95 2.48
C LYS A 475 -14.74 -14.32 1.83
N VAL A 476 -14.43 -14.44 0.54
CA VAL A 476 -14.50 -15.73 -0.17
C VAL A 476 -13.56 -16.75 0.50
N SER A 477 -14.05 -17.98 0.64
CA SER A 477 -13.28 -19.03 1.30
C SER A 477 -12.04 -19.42 0.49
N ARG A 478 -10.95 -19.78 1.17
CA ARG A 478 -9.76 -20.34 0.51
C ARG A 478 -10.06 -21.56 -0.35
N ARG A 479 -11.03 -22.39 0.06
CA ARG A 479 -11.48 -23.56 -0.73
C ARG A 479 -12.07 -23.14 -2.07
N GLU A 480 -12.90 -22.09 -2.07
CA GLU A 480 -13.51 -21.56 -3.29
C GLU A 480 -12.45 -20.94 -4.21
N LEU A 481 -11.49 -20.20 -3.66
CA LEU A 481 -10.37 -19.67 -4.44
C LEU A 481 -9.51 -20.77 -5.06
N VAL A 482 -9.16 -21.82 -4.31
CA VAL A 482 -8.44 -22.98 -4.85
C VAL A 482 -9.25 -23.64 -5.96
N ARG A 483 -10.56 -23.82 -5.77
CA ARG A 483 -11.45 -24.36 -6.82
C ARG A 483 -11.39 -23.50 -8.09
N ALA A 484 -11.53 -22.18 -7.97
CA ALA A 484 -11.49 -21.26 -9.11
C ALA A 484 -10.13 -21.31 -9.83
N VAL A 485 -9.02 -21.28 -9.08
CA VAL A 485 -7.66 -21.37 -9.62
C VAL A 485 -7.42 -22.71 -10.33
N SER A 486 -7.95 -23.82 -9.82
CA SER A 486 -7.80 -25.15 -10.43
C SER A 486 -8.80 -25.44 -11.56
N SER A 487 -9.86 -24.65 -11.71
CA SER A 487 -10.87 -24.85 -12.75
C SER A 487 -10.36 -24.37 -14.11
N GLU A 488 -10.98 -24.86 -15.19
CA GLU A 488 -10.78 -24.28 -16.51
C GLU A 488 -11.25 -22.83 -16.52
N ALA A 489 -10.50 -21.95 -17.18
CA ALA A 489 -10.86 -20.55 -17.26
C ALA A 489 -11.98 -20.35 -18.27
N ARG A 490 -12.99 -19.54 -17.91
CA ARG A 490 -13.98 -19.06 -18.88
C ARG A 490 -13.25 -18.20 -19.92
N GLN A 491 -13.31 -18.59 -21.19
CA GLN A 491 -12.69 -17.85 -22.27
C GLN A 491 -13.47 -16.56 -22.56
N ALA A 492 -12.80 -15.42 -22.54
CA ALA A 492 -13.40 -14.17 -22.99
C ALA A 492 -13.52 -14.15 -24.53
N ILE A 493 -14.58 -13.50 -25.01
CA ILE A 493 -14.86 -13.35 -26.45
C ILE A 493 -14.44 -11.95 -26.88
N TYR A 494 -13.63 -11.86 -27.94
CA TYR A 494 -13.29 -10.57 -28.52
C TYR A 494 -14.47 -10.01 -29.32
N GLU A 495 -14.76 -8.72 -29.17
CA GLU A 495 -15.84 -7.99 -29.87
C GLU A 495 -15.34 -6.93 -30.83
#